data_AF-A0A520JJV8-F1
#
_entry.id   AF-A0A520JJV8-F1
#
_cell.length_a   1.000
_cell.length_b   1.000
_cell.length_c   1.000
_cell.angle_alpha   90.00
_cell.angle_beta   90.00
_cell.angle_gamma   90.00
#
_symmetry.space_group_name_H-M   'P 1'
#
loop_
_entity.id
_entity.type
_entity.pdbx_description
1 polymer ?
#
loop_
_entity_poly.entity_id
_entity_poly.type
_entity_poly.pdbx_seq_one_letter_code
_entity_poly.pdbx_strand_id
1 'polypeptide(L)'
;MNNVSPPLQARAPGSPEPDALSRLTDLVAADLLACNRTILARMDSPVALIPQLAAHIVAAGGKRLRPVLTLACARLCGYEGARHVELAACVEFIHTATLLHDDVVDESVLRRGLSTANSVFGNKASVLVGDFLFARAFQLMVADGSLPVLGILSKA
;
A
#
# COMPACT_ATOMS: atom_id res chain seq x y z
N MET A 1 19.73 -18.38 28.58
CA MET A 1 20.58 -17.22 28.27
C MET A 1 19.66 -16.08 27.87
N ASN A 2 19.50 -15.10 28.76
CA ASN A 2 18.49 -14.05 28.67
C ASN A 2 18.84 -13.03 27.58
N ASN A 3 17.96 -12.87 26.60
CA ASN A 3 18.04 -11.80 25.60
C ASN A 3 17.33 -10.57 26.18
N VAL A 4 18.08 -9.72 26.89
CA VAL A 4 17.59 -8.45 27.42
C VAL A 4 17.67 -7.43 26.28
N SER A 5 16.53 -6.98 25.79
CA SER A 5 16.45 -5.86 24.85
C SER A 5 17.21 -4.66 25.41
N PRO A 6 18.02 -3.95 24.60
CA PRO A 6 18.76 -2.79 25.07
C PRO A 6 17.80 -1.70 25.57
N PRO A 7 18.18 -0.93 26.61
CA PRO A 7 17.37 0.16 27.12
C PRO A 7 17.17 1.22 26.02
N LEU A 8 15.96 1.79 25.96
CA LEU A 8 15.67 2.96 25.12
C LEU A 8 16.65 4.08 25.49
N GLN A 9 17.59 4.38 24.58
CA GLN A 9 18.51 5.49 24.76
C GLN A 9 17.72 6.80 24.80
N ALA A 10 17.89 7.57 25.88
CA ALA A 10 17.25 8.87 26.04
C ALA A 10 17.75 9.85 24.96
N ARG A 11 16.81 10.37 24.14
CA ARG A 11 17.10 11.35 23.09
C ARG A 11 17.46 12.72 23.68
N ALA A 12 18.30 13.45 22.95
CA ALA A 12 18.66 14.83 23.27
C ALA A 12 17.39 15.75 23.31
N PRO A 13 17.33 16.69 24.26
CA PRO A 13 16.17 17.57 24.42
C PRO A 13 16.05 18.54 23.24
N GLY A 14 14.89 18.56 22.57
CA GLY A 14 14.54 19.56 21.55
C GLY A 14 14.26 19.05 20.14
N SER A 15 14.46 17.77 19.83
CA SER A 15 13.96 17.22 18.56
C SER A 15 12.45 16.98 18.67
N PRO A 16 11.59 17.43 17.74
CA PRO A 16 10.18 17.08 17.76
C PRO A 16 10.05 15.56 17.80
N GLU A 17 9.23 15.06 18.73
CA GLU A 17 8.85 13.66 18.77
C GLU A 17 8.35 13.27 17.37
N PRO A 18 8.90 12.20 16.76
CA PRO A 18 8.36 11.70 15.51
C PRO A 18 6.89 11.38 15.75
N ASP A 19 6.02 11.87 14.86
CA ASP A 19 4.59 11.68 15.00
C ASP A 19 4.24 10.18 15.05
N ALA A 20 3.03 9.87 15.52
CA ALA A 20 2.61 8.49 15.73
C ALA A 20 2.73 7.62 14.46
N LEU A 21 2.48 8.18 13.28
CA LEU A 21 2.60 7.46 12.02
C LEU A 21 4.06 7.21 11.67
N SER A 22 4.94 8.18 11.87
CA SER A 22 6.39 8.01 11.67
C SER A 22 6.92 6.86 12.54
N ARG A 23 6.58 6.83 13.83
CA ARG A 23 6.97 5.72 14.73
C ARG A 23 6.42 4.36 14.30
N LEU A 24 5.16 4.32 13.85
CA LEU A 24 4.55 3.08 13.38
C LEU A 24 5.19 2.59 12.08
N THR A 25 5.53 3.51 11.18
CA THR A 25 6.22 3.22 9.92
C THR A 25 7.61 2.66 10.19
N ASP A 26 8.36 3.25 11.11
CA ASP A 26 9.67 2.75 11.53
C ASP A 26 9.58 1.32 12.09
N LEU A 27 8.55 1.04 12.90
CA LEU A 27 8.31 -0.28 13.48
C LEU A 27 8.12 -1.37 12.40
N VAL A 28 7.51 -1.03 11.26
CA VAL A 28 7.22 -1.99 10.17
C VAL A 28 8.08 -1.75 8.91
N ALA A 29 9.17 -0.98 9.01
CA ALA A 29 9.91 -0.50 7.84
C ALA A 29 10.39 -1.62 6.90
N ALA A 30 10.88 -2.73 7.46
CA ALA A 30 11.32 -3.89 6.67
C ALA A 30 10.16 -4.55 5.90
N ASP A 31 9.01 -4.71 6.55
CA ASP A 31 7.81 -5.29 5.93
C ASP A 31 7.21 -4.32 4.90
N LEU A 32 7.25 -3.02 5.17
CA LEU A 32 6.79 -1.99 4.23
C LEU A 32 7.67 -1.95 2.97
N LEU A 33 8.99 -2.11 3.11
CA LEU A 33 9.88 -2.25 1.97
C LEU A 33 9.55 -3.51 1.15
N ALA A 34 9.26 -4.63 1.82
CA ALA A 34 8.82 -5.85 1.16
C ALA A 34 7.48 -5.65 0.43
N CYS A 35 6.53 -4.96 1.06
CA CYS A 35 5.24 -4.61 0.47
C CYS A 35 5.40 -3.76 -0.80
N ASN A 36 6.26 -2.73 -0.76
CA ASN A 36 6.55 -1.91 -1.93
C ASN A 36 7.15 -2.73 -3.08
N ARG A 37 8.05 -3.67 -2.79
CA ARG A 37 8.58 -4.61 -3.80
C ARG A 37 7.47 -5.49 -4.38
N THR A 38 6.57 -6.02 -3.53
CA THR A 38 5.43 -6.83 -3.98
C THR A 38 4.50 -6.02 -4.88
N ILE A 39 4.19 -4.77 -4.50
CA ILE A 39 3.38 -3.86 -5.32
C ILE A 39 4.00 -3.72 -6.71
N LEU A 40 5.29 -3.37 -6.80
CA LEU A 40 5.99 -3.24 -8.08
C LEU A 40 5.99 -4.54 -8.90
N ALA A 41 6.28 -5.68 -8.27
CA ALA A 41 6.32 -6.98 -8.94
C ALA A 41 4.96 -7.40 -9.50
N ARG A 42 3.85 -7.08 -8.81
CA ARG A 42 2.49 -7.45 -9.23
C ARG A 42 1.91 -6.52 -10.29
N MET A 43 2.57 -5.39 -10.56
CA MET A 43 2.20 -4.47 -11.64
C MET A 43 2.96 -4.72 -12.95
N ASP A 44 3.80 -5.76 -13.01
CA ASP A 44 4.41 -6.17 -14.26
C ASP A 44 3.34 -6.56 -15.29
N SER A 45 3.49 -6.01 -16.50
CA SER A 45 2.50 -6.12 -17.57
C SER A 45 3.13 -5.78 -18.92
N PRO A 46 2.77 -6.50 -20.00
CA PRO A 46 3.18 -6.15 -21.37
C PRO A 46 2.56 -4.82 -21.84
N VAL A 47 1.53 -4.32 -21.15
CA VAL A 47 0.90 -3.03 -21.46
C VAL A 47 1.68 -1.93 -20.75
N ALA A 48 2.49 -1.18 -21.50
CA ALA A 48 3.42 -0.17 -20.97
C ALA A 48 2.81 0.89 -20.05
N LEU A 49 1.51 1.18 -20.19
CA LEU A 49 0.79 2.13 -19.35
C LEU A 49 0.71 1.69 -17.88
N ILE A 50 0.56 0.39 -17.63
CA ILE A 50 0.43 -0.17 -16.27
C ILE A 50 1.69 0.09 -15.42
N PRO A 51 2.91 -0.27 -15.86
CA PRO A 51 4.13 -0.01 -15.09
C PRO A 51 4.49 1.49 -15.00
N GLN A 52 4.03 2.33 -15.94
CA GLN A 52 4.17 3.78 -15.83
C GLN A 52 3.29 4.34 -14.70
N LEU A 53 2.04 3.89 -14.62
CA LEU A 53 1.14 4.30 -13.55
C LEU A 53 1.59 3.75 -12.19
N ALA A 54 2.06 2.52 -12.16
CA ALA A 54 2.73 1.93 -11.00
C ALA A 54 3.84 2.82 -10.41
N ALA A 55 4.76 3.27 -11.27
CA ALA A 55 5.82 4.17 -10.88
C ALA A 55 5.26 5.51 -10.39
N HIS A 56 4.22 6.03 -11.06
CA HIS A 56 3.53 7.25 -10.63
C HIS A 56 2.88 7.09 -9.24
N ILE A 57 2.21 5.97 -8.95
CA ILE A 57 1.59 5.68 -7.64
C ILE A 57 2.65 5.55 -6.54
N VAL A 58 3.79 4.93 -6.86
CA VAL A 58 4.92 4.80 -5.92
C VAL A 58 5.58 6.15 -5.67
N ALA A 59 5.81 6.94 -6.72
CA ALA A 59 6.52 8.22 -6.68
C ALA A 59 5.65 9.40 -6.21
N ALA A 60 4.36 9.42 -6.53
CA ALA A 60 3.41 10.45 -6.07
C ALA A 60 3.27 10.49 -4.54
N GLY A 61 3.78 9.44 -3.88
CA GLY A 61 3.92 9.40 -2.45
C GLY A 61 2.58 9.28 -1.74
N GLY A 62 2.68 9.12 -0.43
CA GLY A 62 1.52 8.97 0.44
C GLY A 62 1.94 8.41 1.78
N LYS A 63 1.09 8.59 2.76
CA LYS A 63 1.32 8.14 4.14
C LYS A 63 1.43 6.62 4.28
N ARG A 64 1.11 5.85 3.22
CA ARG A 64 1.01 4.37 3.20
C ARG A 64 0.29 3.81 4.42
N LEU A 65 -0.69 4.56 4.93
CA LEU A 65 -1.33 4.28 6.21
C LEU A 65 -2.00 2.90 6.21
N ARG A 66 -2.66 2.54 5.10
CA ARG A 66 -3.37 1.27 4.96
C ARG A 66 -2.40 0.06 5.04
N PRO A 67 -1.33 -0.02 4.22
CA PRO A 67 -0.27 -1.02 4.38
C PRO A 67 0.33 -1.04 5.78
N VAL A 68 0.69 0.12 6.32
CA VAL A 68 1.33 0.23 7.63
C VAL A 68 0.41 -0.36 8.72
N LEU A 69 -0.89 -0.10 8.67
CA LEU A 69 -1.86 -0.68 9.61
C LEU A 69 -1.97 -2.20 9.45
N THR A 70 -2.06 -2.72 8.22
CA THR A 70 -2.11 -4.18 7.99
C THR A 70 -0.87 -4.88 8.56
N LEU A 71 0.31 -4.32 8.29
CA LEU A 71 1.59 -4.86 8.76
C LEU A 71 1.73 -4.76 10.28
N ALA A 72 1.35 -3.62 10.86
CA ALA A 72 1.40 -3.40 12.30
C ALA A 72 0.44 -4.32 13.05
N CYS A 73 -0.78 -4.53 12.54
CA CYS A 73 -1.74 -5.46 13.14
C CYS A 73 -1.21 -6.90 13.12
N ALA A 74 -0.56 -7.33 12.04
CA ALA A 74 0.07 -8.66 12.00
C ALA A 74 1.12 -8.82 13.11
N ARG A 75 2.01 -7.83 13.28
CA ARG A 75 3.01 -7.83 14.37
C ARG A 75 2.37 -7.77 15.75
N LEU A 76 1.35 -6.94 15.93
CA LEU A 76 0.61 -6.80 17.19
C LEU A 76 -0.02 -8.13 17.61
N CYS A 77 -0.51 -8.92 16.66
CA CYS A 77 -1.07 -10.25 16.89
C CYS A 77 -0.01 -11.36 17.00
N GLY A 78 1.29 -11.03 16.97
CA GLY A 78 2.37 -12.01 17.06
C GLY A 78 2.52 -12.91 15.83
N TYR A 79 2.10 -12.45 14.65
CA TYR A 79 2.23 -13.21 13.41
C TYR A 79 3.68 -13.23 12.91
N GLU A 80 4.23 -14.42 12.67
CA GLU A 80 5.62 -14.63 12.23
C GLU A 80 5.76 -15.10 10.77
N GLY A 81 4.64 -15.28 10.06
CA GLY A 81 4.67 -15.70 8.66
C GLY A 81 4.88 -14.53 7.68
N ALA A 82 4.64 -14.75 6.40
CA ALA A 82 4.90 -13.77 5.34
C ALA A 82 3.63 -13.20 4.65
N ARG A 83 2.44 -13.74 4.94
CA ARG A 83 1.21 -13.40 4.18
C ARG A 83 0.79 -11.93 4.34
N HIS A 84 1.11 -11.32 5.48
CA HIS A 84 0.73 -9.93 5.79
C HIS A 84 1.33 -8.93 4.81
N VAL A 85 2.49 -9.25 4.20
CA VAL A 85 3.10 -8.42 3.14
C VAL A 85 2.25 -8.44 1.88
N GLU A 86 1.80 -9.61 1.42
CA GLU A 86 0.95 -9.73 0.24
C GLU A 86 -0.45 -9.13 0.48
N LEU A 87 -1.00 -9.31 1.68
CA LEU A 87 -2.28 -8.71 2.06
C LEU A 87 -2.19 -7.18 2.20
N ALA A 88 -1.08 -6.64 2.70
CA ALA A 88 -0.84 -5.19 2.73
C ALA A 88 -0.78 -4.60 1.31
N ALA A 89 -0.11 -5.30 0.38
CA ALA A 89 -0.08 -4.92 -1.03
C ALA A 89 -1.48 -4.99 -1.66
N CYS A 90 -2.25 -6.03 -1.35
CA CYS A 90 -3.64 -6.19 -1.79
C CYS A 90 -4.51 -5.00 -1.35
N VAL A 91 -4.44 -4.61 -0.09
CA VAL A 91 -5.19 -3.46 0.45
C VAL A 91 -4.79 -2.16 -0.27
N GLU A 92 -3.50 -1.97 -0.56
CA GLU A 92 -3.04 -0.78 -1.28
C GLU A 92 -3.48 -0.76 -2.74
N PHE A 93 -3.58 -1.92 -3.40
CA PHE A 93 -4.14 -2.02 -4.74
C PHE A 93 -5.62 -1.64 -4.77
N ILE A 94 -6.42 -2.12 -3.81
CA ILE A 94 -7.83 -1.72 -3.68
C ILE A 94 -7.90 -0.20 -3.48
N HIS A 95 -7.16 0.34 -2.51
CA HIS A 95 -7.13 1.78 -2.27
C HIS A 95 -6.77 2.58 -3.52
N THR A 96 -5.74 2.14 -4.24
CA THR A 96 -5.26 2.87 -5.41
C THR A 96 -6.24 2.78 -6.57
N ALA A 97 -6.87 1.62 -6.77
CA ALA A 97 -7.93 1.45 -7.76
C ALA A 97 -9.08 2.44 -7.51
N THR A 98 -9.56 2.54 -6.26
CA THR A 98 -10.62 3.50 -5.93
C THR A 98 -10.18 4.93 -6.19
N LEU A 99 -8.94 5.32 -5.84
CA LEU A 99 -8.47 6.68 -6.14
C LEU A 99 -8.47 7.02 -7.63
N LEU A 100 -8.07 6.07 -8.48
CA LEU A 100 -8.06 6.27 -9.94
C LEU A 100 -9.47 6.42 -10.49
N HIS A 101 -10.42 5.64 -9.98
CA HIS A 101 -11.83 5.73 -10.36
C HIS A 101 -12.47 7.02 -9.84
N ASP A 102 -12.22 7.38 -8.58
CA ASP A 102 -12.69 8.62 -7.96
C ASP A 102 -12.19 9.85 -8.74
N ASP A 103 -10.92 9.89 -9.12
CA ASP A 103 -10.36 11.01 -9.91
C ASP A 103 -11.07 11.19 -11.27
N VAL A 104 -11.55 10.10 -11.86
CA VAL A 104 -12.35 10.14 -13.10
C VAL A 104 -13.77 10.62 -12.84
N VAL A 105 -14.42 10.12 -11.78
CA VAL A 105 -15.79 10.51 -11.40
C VAL A 105 -15.85 11.98 -11.00
N ASP A 106 -14.86 12.45 -10.25
CA ASP A 106 -14.78 13.81 -9.71
C ASP A 106 -14.21 14.83 -10.73
N GLU A 107 -13.85 14.39 -11.94
CA GLU A 107 -13.16 15.21 -12.94
C GLU A 107 -11.92 15.96 -12.39
N SER A 108 -11.22 15.34 -11.43
CA SER A 108 -10.13 15.97 -10.71
C SER A 108 -8.91 16.17 -11.62
N VAL A 109 -8.33 17.38 -11.60
CA VAL A 109 -7.10 17.72 -12.35
C VAL A 109 -5.85 17.55 -11.49
N LEU A 110 -5.97 17.67 -10.16
CA LEU A 110 -4.85 17.61 -9.22
C LEU A 110 -5.16 16.72 -8.01
N ARG A 111 -4.18 15.94 -7.56
CA ARG A 111 -4.19 15.18 -6.31
C ARG A 111 -2.86 15.37 -5.58
N ARG A 112 -2.91 15.88 -4.34
CA ARG A 112 -1.72 16.25 -3.54
C ARG A 112 -0.74 17.19 -4.27
N GLY A 113 -1.25 18.08 -5.11
CA GLY A 113 -0.45 19.02 -5.88
C GLY A 113 0.21 18.44 -7.14
N LEU A 114 -0.03 17.16 -7.46
CA LEU A 114 0.42 16.50 -8.68
C LEU A 114 -0.76 16.30 -9.63
N SER A 115 -0.50 16.30 -10.94
CA SER A 115 -1.51 15.94 -11.95
C SER A 115 -2.06 14.54 -11.69
N THR A 116 -3.39 14.41 -11.73
CA THR A 116 -4.08 13.13 -11.58
C THR A 116 -3.80 12.21 -12.78
N ALA A 117 -3.98 10.90 -12.59
CA ALA A 117 -3.77 9.93 -13.66
C ALA A 117 -4.69 10.19 -14.87
N ASN A 118 -5.94 10.59 -14.64
CA ASN A 118 -6.89 10.90 -15.71
C ASN A 118 -6.51 12.20 -16.44
N SER A 119 -5.91 13.18 -15.76
CA SER A 119 -5.38 14.37 -16.42
C SER A 119 -4.18 14.05 -17.32
N VAL A 120 -3.34 13.09 -16.95
CA VAL A 120 -2.12 12.73 -17.70
C VAL A 120 -2.40 11.71 -18.81
N PHE A 121 -3.22 10.69 -18.53
CA PHE A 121 -3.41 9.52 -19.40
C PHE A 121 -4.81 9.42 -19.99
N GLY A 122 -5.74 10.27 -19.56
CA GLY A 122 -7.14 10.27 -19.96
C GLY A 122 -8.02 9.35 -19.11
N ASN A 123 -9.33 9.64 -19.08
CA ASN A 123 -10.29 8.93 -18.23
C ASN A 123 -10.33 7.42 -18.50
N LYS A 124 -10.35 7.00 -19.78
CA LYS A 124 -10.40 5.57 -20.15
C LYS A 124 -9.20 4.79 -19.62
N ALA A 125 -8.01 5.38 -19.70
CA ALA A 125 -6.79 4.78 -19.19
C ALA A 125 -6.86 4.59 -17.68
N SER A 126 -7.29 5.62 -16.94
CA SER A 126 -7.42 5.55 -15.47
C SER A 126 -8.43 4.50 -15.02
N VAL A 127 -9.59 4.41 -15.70
CA VAL A 127 -10.59 3.37 -15.40
C VAL A 127 -10.00 1.98 -15.59
N LEU A 128 -9.41 1.70 -16.75
CA LEU A 128 -8.86 0.38 -17.07
C LEU A 128 -7.69 -0.02 -16.17
N VAL A 129 -6.85 0.91 -15.76
CA VAL A 129 -5.79 0.58 -14.80
C VAL A 129 -6.36 0.38 -13.40
N GLY A 130 -7.38 1.13 -12.99
CA GLY A 130 -8.12 0.85 -11.76
C GLY A 130 -8.69 -0.58 -11.74
N ASP A 131 -9.32 -1.00 -12.84
CA ASP A 131 -9.85 -2.37 -13.00
C ASP A 131 -8.73 -3.42 -12.92
N PHE A 132 -7.58 -3.16 -13.56
CA PHE A 132 -6.41 -4.01 -13.47
C PHE A 132 -5.91 -4.16 -12.03
N LEU A 133 -5.77 -3.07 -11.28
CA LEU A 133 -5.32 -3.10 -9.88
C LEU A 133 -6.32 -3.88 -9.00
N PHE A 134 -7.61 -3.68 -9.22
CA PHE A 134 -8.65 -4.43 -8.53
C PHE A 134 -8.54 -5.93 -8.83
N ALA A 135 -8.37 -6.32 -10.10
CA ALA A 135 -8.15 -7.71 -10.48
C ALA A 135 -6.87 -8.31 -9.86
N ARG A 136 -5.78 -7.54 -9.77
CA ARG A 136 -4.54 -7.98 -9.08
C ARG A 136 -4.75 -8.17 -7.58
N ALA A 137 -5.56 -7.31 -6.93
CA ALA A 137 -5.95 -7.50 -5.54
C ALA A 137 -6.70 -8.82 -5.36
N PHE A 138 -7.66 -9.16 -6.24
CA PHE A 138 -8.34 -10.46 -6.22
C PHE A 138 -7.37 -11.64 -6.39
N GLN A 139 -6.41 -11.54 -7.31
CA GLN A 139 -5.39 -12.58 -7.48
C GLN A 139 -4.56 -12.79 -6.20
N LEU A 140 -4.21 -11.72 -5.49
CA LEU A 140 -3.52 -11.81 -4.19
C LEU A 140 -4.40 -12.47 -3.13
N MET A 141 -5.68 -12.09 -3.02
CA MET A 141 -6.61 -12.70 -2.07
C MET A 141 -6.82 -14.20 -2.31
N VAL A 142 -6.93 -14.59 -3.58
CA VAL A 142 -7.06 -16.01 -3.96
C VAL A 142 -5.77 -16.78 -3.67
N ALA A 143 -4.60 -16.18 -3.94
CA ALA A 143 -3.30 -16.79 -3.66
C ALA A 143 -3.04 -16.96 -2.15
N ASP A 144 -3.53 -16.05 -1.29
CA ASP A 144 -3.48 -16.22 0.18
C ASP A 144 -4.25 -17.46 0.66
N GLY A 145 -5.26 -17.90 -0.12
CA GLY A 145 -6.01 -19.13 0.11
C GLY A 145 -7.02 -19.06 1.26
N SER A 146 -7.16 -17.92 1.94
CA SER A 146 -8.11 -17.75 3.05
C SER A 146 -9.45 -17.22 2.56
N LEU A 147 -10.46 -18.09 2.51
CA LEU A 147 -11.85 -17.68 2.24
C LEU A 147 -12.36 -16.61 3.23
N PRO A 148 -12.03 -16.66 4.54
CA PRO A 148 -12.35 -15.56 5.44
C PRO A 148 -11.75 -14.21 5.02
N VAL A 149 -10.48 -14.17 4.60
CA VAL A 149 -9.83 -12.91 4.16
C VAL A 149 -10.48 -12.39 2.88
N LEU A 150 -10.71 -13.27 1.91
CA LEU A 150 -11.42 -12.93 0.67
C LEU A 150 -12.81 -12.35 0.99
N GLY A 151 -13.56 -13.00 1.90
CA GLY A 151 -14.88 -12.54 2.30
C GLY A 151 -14.91 -11.24 3.09
N ILE A 152 -13.83 -10.90 3.82
CA ILE A 152 -13.69 -9.60 4.51
C ILE A 152 -13.41 -8.51 3.49
N LEU A 153 -12.38 -8.69 2.65
CA LEU A 153 -11.93 -7.66 1.72
C LEU A 153 -12.91 -7.44 0.56
N SER A 154 -13.71 -8.44 0.17
CA SER A 154 -14.74 -8.26 -0.86
C SER A 154 -15.97 -7.49 -0.37
N LYS A 155 -16.15 -7.34 0.96
CA LYS A 155 -17.29 -6.63 1.58
C LYS A 155 -16.91 -5.24 2.09
N ALA A 156 -15.61 -4.93 2.15
CA ALA A 156 -15.08 -3.66 2.63
C ALA A 156 -15.37 -2.53 1.65
#